data_AF-A0A6A3VJG9-F1
#
_entry.id   AF-A0A6A3VJG9-F1
#
_cell.length_a   1.000
_cell.length_b   1.000
_cell.length_c   1.000
_cell.angle_alpha   90.00
_cell.angle_beta   90.00
_cell.angle_gamma   90.00
#
_symmetry.space_group_name_H-M   'P 1'
#
loop_
_entity.id
_entity.type
_entity.pdbx_description
1 polymer ?
#
loop_
_entity_poly.entity_id
_entity_poly.type
_entity_poly.pdbx_seq_one_letter_code
_entity_poly.pdbx_strand_id
1 'polypeptide(L)'
;MSGAEHVVCGDTSSGGRLDLWLLHGRESISIHDIFPTTTACTKFLKDYACNQNKSIKQKSNGFLKKWMCKGVGCTWCVWITQKRPSVAKTQGGVGSTKTTKFGHVPVFAWYVSKLDLLHTQLCDAVAEPTAV
;
A
#
# COMPACT_ATOMS: atom_id res chain seq x y z
N MET A 1 14.99 3.06 17.09
CA MET A 1 13.73 3.45 17.77
C MET A 1 12.60 3.27 16.77
N SER A 2 11.84 2.17 16.89
CA SER A 2 10.83 1.77 15.92
C SER A 2 9.47 2.30 16.39
N GLY A 3 9.04 3.44 15.84
CA GLY A 3 7.73 4.01 16.13
C GLY A 3 6.65 3.20 15.42
N ALA A 4 5.81 2.50 16.17
CA ALA A 4 4.58 1.95 15.63
C ALA A 4 3.67 3.15 15.29
N GLU A 5 3.49 3.44 14.00
CA GLU A 5 2.56 4.47 13.57
C GLU A 5 1.13 3.98 13.79
N HIS A 6 0.46 4.54 14.80
CA HIS A 6 -0.94 4.26 15.08
C HIS A 6 -1.80 4.72 13.88
N VAL A 7 -2.83 3.95 13.55
CA VAL A 7 -3.76 4.24 12.46
C VAL A 7 -5.03 4.77 13.09
N VAL A 8 -5.32 6.06 12.89
CA VAL A 8 -6.52 6.73 13.39
C VAL A 8 -7.56 6.71 12.28
N CYS A 9 -8.72 6.11 12.56
CA CYS A 9 -9.92 6.31 11.76
C CYS A 9 -10.62 7.54 12.33
N GLY A 10 -10.73 8.61 11.55
CA GLY A 10 -11.33 9.87 12.01
C GLY A 10 -12.84 9.73 12.24
N ASP A 11 -13.32 10.28 13.35
CA ASP A 11 -14.75 10.42 13.66
C ASP A 11 -15.44 11.31 12.65
N THR A 12 -16.09 10.68 11.69
CA THR A 12 -17.25 11.29 11.06
C THR A 12 -18.46 10.77 11.82
N SER A 13 -18.98 11.61 12.71
CA SER A 13 -20.33 11.48 13.26
C SER A 13 -21.27 11.05 12.13
N SER A 14 -21.86 9.86 12.25
CA SER A 14 -22.61 9.07 11.25
C SER A 14 -21.80 8.20 10.27
N GLY A 15 -21.39 6.99 10.72
CA GLY A 15 -21.28 5.76 9.91
C GLY A 15 -20.77 5.82 8.45
N GLY A 16 -19.95 6.81 8.11
CA GLY A 16 -19.70 7.22 6.74
C GLY A 16 -18.38 6.67 6.24
N ARG A 17 -18.41 5.93 5.14
CA ARG A 17 -17.19 5.55 4.43
C ARG A 17 -16.51 6.81 3.91
N LEU A 18 -15.19 6.90 4.07
CA LEU A 18 -14.35 7.94 3.49
C LEU A 18 -14.49 7.92 1.97
N ASP A 19 -14.66 9.10 1.37
CA ASP A 19 -14.62 9.27 -0.08
C ASP A 19 -13.17 9.16 -0.58
N LEU A 20 -12.78 7.95 -1.00
CA LEU A 20 -11.41 7.67 -1.46
C LEU A 20 -11.11 8.37 -2.79
N TRP A 21 -12.13 8.57 -3.64
CA TRP A 21 -11.95 9.30 -4.89
C TRP A 21 -11.59 10.76 -4.61
N LEU A 22 -12.33 11.43 -3.73
CA LEU A 22 -12.05 12.80 -3.34
C LEU A 22 -10.68 12.96 -2.65
N LEU A 23 -10.31 12.01 -1.78
CA LEU A 23 -9.09 12.10 -0.96
C LEU A 23 -7.81 11.67 -1.70
N HIS A 24 -7.90 10.73 -2.63
CA HIS A 24 -6.74 10.08 -3.25
C HIS A 24 -6.79 10.02 -4.77
N GLY A 25 -7.90 10.42 -5.39
CA GLY A 25 -8.14 10.27 -6.84
C GLY A 25 -8.31 8.82 -7.27
N ARG A 26 -8.68 7.92 -6.35
CA ARG A 26 -8.87 6.48 -6.62
C ARG A 26 -9.74 5.81 -5.58
N GLU A 27 -10.54 4.83 -6.02
CA GLU A 27 -11.43 4.06 -5.14
C GLU A 27 -10.89 2.68 -4.78
N SER A 28 -10.04 2.12 -5.64
CA SER A 28 -9.50 0.77 -5.51
C SER A 28 -7.99 0.74 -5.65
N ILE A 29 -7.40 -0.41 -5.34
CA ILE A 29 -5.99 -0.70 -5.55
C ILE A 29 -5.81 -1.98 -6.34
N SER A 30 -4.91 -1.94 -7.31
CA SER A 30 -4.57 -3.06 -8.19
C SER A 30 -3.07 -3.35 -8.18
N ILE A 31 -2.71 -4.56 -8.62
CA ILE A 31 -1.31 -4.88 -8.89
C ILE A 31 -0.76 -3.92 -9.94
N HIS A 32 0.45 -3.44 -9.74
CA HIS A 32 1.16 -2.44 -10.57
C HIS A 32 0.67 -1.00 -10.46
N ASP A 33 -0.29 -0.71 -9.58
CA ASP A 33 -0.59 0.68 -9.22
C ASP A 33 0.64 1.39 -8.70
N ILE A 34 0.83 2.62 -9.16
CA ILE A 34 1.98 3.46 -8.83
C ILE A 34 1.57 4.53 -7.83
N PHE A 35 2.41 4.72 -6.83
CA PHE A 35 2.35 5.81 -5.87
C PHE A 35 3.63 6.63 -5.95
N PRO A 36 3.53 7.97 -5.97
CA PRO A 36 4.72 8.83 -6.05
C PRO A 36 5.59 8.71 -4.80
N THR A 37 4.97 8.48 -3.64
CA THR A 37 5.67 8.36 -2.35
C THR A 37 5.08 7.23 -1.50
N THR A 38 5.85 6.73 -0.54
CA THR A 38 5.31 5.77 0.42
C THR A 38 4.23 6.38 1.28
N THR A 39 4.34 7.67 1.62
CA THR A 39 3.37 8.35 2.47
C THR A 39 2.01 8.41 1.80
N ALA A 40 1.95 8.70 0.49
CA ALA A 40 0.72 8.66 -0.28
C ALA A 40 0.11 7.26 -0.28
N CYS A 41 0.91 6.22 -0.52
CA CYS A 41 0.44 4.83 -0.45
C CYS A 41 -0.04 4.45 0.95
N THR A 42 0.70 4.83 1.99
CA THR A 42 0.35 4.57 3.39
C THR A 42 -0.99 5.20 3.75
N LYS A 43 -1.21 6.47 3.40
CA LYS A 43 -2.45 7.17 3.68
C LYS A 43 -3.63 6.50 2.98
N PHE A 44 -3.48 6.22 1.68
CA PHE A 44 -4.51 5.52 0.91
C PHE A 44 -4.86 4.15 1.52
N LEU A 45 -3.87 3.34 1.88
CA LEU A 45 -4.11 2.00 2.42
C LEU A 45 -4.78 2.03 3.80
N LYS A 46 -4.42 3.00 4.65
CA LYS A 46 -5.09 3.21 5.94
C LYS A 46 -6.55 3.58 5.74
N ASP A 47 -6.84 4.54 4.87
CA ASP A 47 -8.22 5.00 4.57
C ASP A 47 -9.04 3.88 3.91
N TYR A 48 -8.43 3.12 2.98
CA TYR A 48 -9.04 1.98 2.32
C TYR A 48 -9.42 0.86 3.31
N ALA A 49 -8.51 0.49 4.22
CA ALA A 49 -8.79 -0.50 5.26
C ALA A 49 -9.82 0.00 6.27
N CYS A 50 -9.78 1.30 6.60
CA CYS A 50 -10.77 1.94 7.48
C CYS A 50 -12.19 1.81 6.89
N ASN A 51 -12.36 2.02 5.58
CA ASN A 51 -13.64 1.82 4.89
C ASN A 51 -14.17 0.38 4.92
N GLN A 52 -13.31 -0.60 5.19
CA GLN A 52 -13.69 -2.00 5.40
C GLN A 52 -13.92 -2.33 6.88
N ASN A 53 -13.80 -1.33 7.76
CA ASN A 53 -13.76 -1.47 9.21
C ASN A 53 -12.65 -2.42 9.68
N LYS A 54 -11.47 -2.35 9.05
CA LYS A 54 -10.34 -3.24 9.32
C LYS A 54 -9.10 -2.45 9.73
N SER A 55 -8.36 -3.00 10.69
CA SER A 55 -7.07 -2.46 11.09
C SER A 55 -5.91 -3.19 10.40
N ILE A 56 -4.93 -2.41 9.96
CA ILE A 56 -3.75 -2.91 9.26
C ILE A 56 -2.47 -2.50 10.00
N LYS A 57 -1.39 -3.22 9.73
CA LYS A 57 -0.05 -2.96 10.24
C LYS A 57 0.96 -3.05 9.10
N GLN A 58 2.06 -2.32 9.24
CA GLN A 58 3.14 -2.31 8.29
C GLN A 58 4.35 -3.11 8.80
N LYS A 59 5.01 -3.83 7.89
CA LYS A 59 6.36 -4.32 8.04
C LYS A 59 7.23 -3.75 6.92
N SER A 60 8.37 -3.17 7.27
CA SER A 60 9.32 -2.59 6.32
C SER A 60 10.54 -3.49 6.18
N ASN A 61 10.99 -3.71 4.95
CA ASN A 61 12.24 -4.38 4.62
C ASN A 61 12.94 -3.63 3.47
N GLY A 62 13.64 -2.55 3.81
CA GLY A 62 14.33 -1.69 2.85
C GLY A 62 13.40 -1.13 1.78
N PHE A 63 13.58 -1.58 0.53
CA PHE A 63 12.79 -1.16 -0.64
C PHE A 63 11.45 -1.89 -0.78
N LEU A 64 11.12 -2.78 0.15
CA LEU A 64 9.85 -3.51 0.20
C LEU A 64 9.10 -3.11 1.46
N LYS A 65 7.83 -2.71 1.31
CA LYS A 65 6.93 -2.49 2.43
C LYS A 65 5.72 -3.41 2.29
N LYS A 66 5.40 -4.13 3.36
CA LYS A 66 4.27 -5.05 3.44
C LYS A 66 3.25 -4.50 4.42
N TRP A 67 2.07 -4.18 3.92
CA TRP A 67 0.88 -3.93 4.71
C TRP A 67 0.11 -5.23 4.87
N MET A 68 -0.39 -5.48 6.08
CA MET A 68 -1.17 -6.68 6.38
C MET A 68 -2.23 -6.36 7.41
N CYS A 69 -3.32 -7.10 7.38
CA CYS A 69 -4.33 -7.03 8.42
C CYS A 69 -3.73 -7.37 9.79
N LYS A 70 -4.23 -6.75 10.86
CA LYS A 70 -3.82 -7.09 12.23
C LYS A 70 -4.33 -8.45 12.69
N GLY A 71 -5.46 -8.89 12.14
CA GLY A 71 -6.20 -10.09 12.56
C GLY A 71 -5.38 -11.36 12.37
N VAL A 72 -5.49 -12.27 13.34
CA VAL A 72 -4.70 -13.49 13.35
C VAL A 72 -5.13 -14.39 12.20
N GLY A 73 -4.17 -14.86 11.40
CA GLY A 73 -4.45 -15.73 10.24
C GLY A 73 -5.14 -15.03 9.06
N CYS A 74 -5.28 -13.70 9.08
CA CYS A 74 -5.85 -12.97 7.94
C CYS A 74 -4.86 -12.89 6.78
N THR A 75 -5.30 -13.23 5.55
CA THR A 75 -4.44 -13.23 4.35
C THR A 75 -4.29 -11.87 3.69
N TRP A 76 -5.24 -10.95 3.95
CA TRP A 76 -5.22 -9.58 3.45
C TRP A 76 -3.83 -8.95 3.61
N CYS A 77 -3.22 -8.59 2.48
CA CYS A 77 -1.95 -7.90 2.43
C CYS A 77 -1.72 -7.12 1.13
N VAL A 78 -0.98 -6.03 1.25
CA VAL A 78 -0.50 -5.22 0.12
C VAL A 78 1.01 -5.09 0.21
N TRP A 79 1.71 -5.45 -0.85
CA TRP A 79 3.15 -5.34 -0.94
C TRP A 79 3.47 -4.24 -1.94
N ILE A 80 4.25 -3.26 -1.50
CA ILE A 80 4.76 -2.21 -2.36
C ILE A 80 6.27 -2.27 -2.43
N THR A 81 6.79 -2.08 -3.63
CA THR A 81 8.23 -2.12 -3.92
C THR A 81 8.66 -0.79 -4.51
N GLN A 82 9.79 -0.24 -4.07
CA GLN A 82 10.37 0.94 -4.70
C GLN A 82 11.09 0.55 -6.00
N LYS A 83 10.81 1.26 -7.09
CA LYS A 83 11.62 1.14 -8.29
C LYS A 83 13.00 1.73 -8.03
N ARG A 84 14.01 0.88 -8.17
CA ARG A 84 15.41 1.29 -8.06
C ARG A 84 15.88 1.86 -9.39
N PRO A 85 16.84 2.80 -9.38
CA PRO A 85 17.62 3.11 -10.57
C PRO A 85 18.26 1.82 -11.08
N SER A 86 18.06 1.52 -12.36
CA SER A 86 18.88 0.50 -13.02
C SER A 86 20.26 1.10 -13.21
N VAL A 87 21.29 0.51 -12.60
CA VAL A 87 22.66 0.78 -13.02
C VAL A 87 22.77 0.19 -14.43
N ALA A 88 22.79 1.03 -15.45
CA ALA A 88 23.09 0.57 -16.80
C ALA A 88 24.48 -0.07 -16.75
N LYS A 89 24.57 -1.39 -16.98
CA LYS A 89 25.87 -1.98 -17.30
C LYS A 89 26.26 -1.43 -18.66
N THR A 90 27.20 -0.50 -18.69
CA THR A 90 27.89 -0.12 -19.92
C THR A 90 28.72 -1.32 -20.37
N GLN A 91 28.11 -2.26 -21.08
CA GLN A 91 28.81 -3.24 -21.88
C GLN A 91 28.55 -2.88 -23.33
N GLY A 92 29.60 -2.43 -24.00
CA GLY A 92 29.59 -2.02 -25.40
C GLY A 92 29.03 -3.11 -26.29
N GLY A 93 27.80 -2.90 -26.73
CA GLY A 93 27.09 -3.75 -27.67
C GLY A 93 25.74 -3.11 -27.93
N VAL A 94 25.36 -3.00 -29.21
CA VAL A 94 24.05 -2.53 -29.65
C VAL A 94 23.00 -3.51 -29.15
N GLY A 95 22.62 -3.38 -27.88
CA GLY A 95 21.69 -4.26 -27.18
C GLY A 95 20.30 -3.68 -27.26
N SER A 96 19.38 -4.39 -27.91
CA SER A 96 17.96 -4.04 -27.97
C SER A 96 17.48 -3.63 -26.57
N THR A 97 16.87 -2.46 -26.45
CA THR A 97 16.24 -1.97 -25.23
C THR A 97 15.15 -2.96 -24.83
N LYS A 98 15.49 -3.98 -24.04
CA LYS A 98 14.50 -4.88 -23.46
C LYS A 98 13.68 -4.02 -22.51
N THR A 99 12.49 -3.63 -22.93
CA THR A 99 11.52 -2.93 -22.09
C THR A 99 11.27 -3.81 -20.88
N THR A 100 11.91 -3.48 -19.77
CA THR A 100 11.68 -4.21 -18.52
C THR A 100 10.21 -4.06 -18.16
N LYS A 101 9.60 -5.08 -17.57
CA LYS A 101 8.17 -5.12 -17.18
C LYS A 101 7.69 -3.86 -16.41
N PHE A 102 8.63 -3.10 -15.82
CA PHE A 102 8.39 -1.89 -15.05
C PHE A 102 9.04 -0.63 -15.66
N GLY A 103 9.30 -0.61 -16.97
CA GLY A 103 9.88 0.53 -17.67
C GLY A 103 9.09 1.83 -17.46
N HIS A 104 7.76 1.73 -17.45
CA HIS A 104 6.81 2.83 -17.25
C HIS A 104 6.74 3.38 -15.82
N VAL A 105 7.20 2.63 -14.81
CA VAL A 105 7.18 3.12 -13.41
C VAL A 105 8.29 4.17 -13.26
N PRO A 106 8.06 5.35 -12.66
CA PRO A 106 9.13 6.31 -12.44
C PRO A 106 10.20 5.78 -11.48
N VAL A 107 11.46 6.19 -11.65
CA VAL A 107 12.53 5.82 -10.69
C VAL A 107 12.20 6.41 -9.33
N PHE A 108 12.49 5.67 -8.24
CA PHE A 108 12.14 5.99 -6.86
C PHE A 108 10.65 5.99 -6.50
N ALA A 109 9.75 5.84 -7.47
CA ALA A 109 8.33 5.62 -7.20
C ALA A 109 8.09 4.24 -6.58
N TRP A 110 6.93 4.11 -5.93
CA TRP A 110 6.50 2.88 -5.30
C TRP A 110 5.40 2.25 -6.12
N TYR A 111 5.44 0.94 -6.31
CA TYR A 111 4.39 0.23 -7.04
C TYR A 111 3.92 -1.00 -6.28
N VAL A 112 2.65 -1.38 -6.48
CA VAL A 112 2.08 -2.59 -5.91
C VAL A 112 2.67 -3.81 -6.61
N SER A 113 3.43 -4.62 -5.87
CA SER A 113 4.12 -5.80 -6.39
C SER A 113 3.39 -7.10 -6.08
N LYS A 114 2.61 -7.14 -5.00
CA LYS A 114 1.72 -8.25 -4.63
C LYS A 114 0.51 -7.72 -3.87
N LEU A 115 -0.64 -8.35 -4.10
CA LEU A 115 -1.92 -7.91 -3.58
C LEU A 115 -2.78 -9.12 -3.19
N ASP A 116 -3.33 -9.10 -1.98
CA ASP A 116 -4.45 -9.93 -1.53
C ASP A 116 -5.38 -9.02 -0.72
N LEU A 117 -6.59 -8.79 -1.24
CA LEU A 117 -7.58 -7.89 -0.63
C LEU A 117 -8.70 -8.64 0.08
N LEU A 118 -8.63 -9.97 0.14
CA LEU A 118 -9.64 -10.77 0.81
C LEU A 118 -9.28 -10.89 2.28
N HIS A 119 -10.21 -10.48 3.13
CA HIS A 119 -10.16 -10.83 4.54
C HIS A 119 -10.63 -12.27 4.72
N THR A 120 -9.98 -13.01 5.62
CA THR A 120 -10.47 -14.32 6.05
C THR A 120 -11.86 -14.15 6.69
N GLN A 121 -12.75 -15.14 6.53
CA GLN A 121 -14.15 -15.06 7.00
C GLN A 121 -14.28 -14.74 8.50
N LEU A 122 -13.31 -15.15 9.32
CA LEU A 122 -13.27 -14.91 10.77
C LEU A 122 -12.28 -13.80 11.17
N CYS A 123 -12.07 -12.82 10.29
CA CYS A 123 -11.14 -11.71 10.56
C CYS A 123 -11.68 -10.79 11.67
N ASP A 124 -11.11 -10.93 12.86
CA ASP A 124 -11.41 -10.20 14.09
C ASP A 124 -10.78 -8.80 14.20
N ALA A 125 -9.84 -8.46 13.30
CA ALA A 125 -9.31 -7.10 13.26
C ALA A 125 -10.40 -6.11 12.90
N VAL A 126 -10.74 -5.26 13.86
CA VAL A 126 -11.62 -4.12 13.67
C VAL A 126 -10.76 -2.86 13.67
N ALA A 127 -11.18 -1.83 12.92
CA ALA A 127 -10.59 -0.51 13.07
C ALA A 127 -10.94 0.04 14.46
N GLU A 128 -9.99 0.65 15.16
CA GLU A 128 -10.30 1.26 16.46
C GLU A 128 -10.97 2.62 16.22
N PRO A 129 -12.24 2.82 16.63
CA PRO A 129 -12.83 4.14 16.70
C PRO A 129 -12.15 4.88 17.86
N THR A 130 -11.65 6.08 17.61
CA THR A 130 -11.09 6.89 18.69
C THR A 130 -12.22 7.75 19.19
N ALA A 131 -12.66 7.66 20.45
CA ALA A 131 -13.51 8.72 20.99
C ALA A 131 -12.60 9.93 21.26
N VAL A 132 -12.87 11.07 20.60
CA VAL A 132 -12.21 12.35 20.87
C VAL A 132 -12.58 12.86 22.26
#